data_AF-A0A819U5A8-F1
#
_entry.id   AF-A0A819U5A8-F1
#
_cell.length_a   1.000
_cell.length_b   1.000
_cell.length_c   1.000
_cell.angle_alpha   90.00
_cell.angle_beta   90.00
_cell.angle_gamma   90.00
#
_symmetry.space_group_name_H-M   'P 1'
#
loop_
_entity.id
_entity.type
_entity.pdbx_description
1 polymer ?
#
loop_
_entity_poly.entity_id
_entity_poly.type
_entity_poly.pdbx_seq_one_letter_code
_entity_poly.pdbx_strand_id
1 'polypeptide(L)'
;YGLFTRILNVGFYFDWSSTNIIWCKTRTAFSQAGYYISFTCTCLASIDRFLVSCCQEKYRKLSRLSIAIWAVILTIIFWLSLSIPHLVYLELLPSPSTGLISCSLGRYDTFSNYVKYFSFPVYYGLLPSIILTITGLLTYRNTNKLQIIRQRQIFQKQLTSMMLIQIPIILVSTVPYVIFTEYSLSTASMTKSANQKAIELVISNIV
;
A
#
# COMPACT_ATOMS: atom_id res chain seq x y z
N TYR A 1 -14.04 2.11 -5.86
CA TYR A 1 -14.65 2.99 -4.85
C TYR A 1 -14.33 4.48 -5.01
N GLY A 2 -13.07 4.88 -5.31
CA GLY A 2 -12.67 6.30 -5.31
C GLY A 2 -13.39 7.23 -6.30
N LEU A 3 -13.60 6.80 -7.55
CA LEU A 3 -14.20 7.66 -8.59
C LEU A 3 -15.68 8.00 -8.28
N PHE A 4 -16.46 7.00 -7.88
CA PHE A 4 -17.88 7.15 -7.57
C PHE A 4 -18.13 8.14 -6.42
N THR A 5 -17.38 8.01 -5.32
CA THR A 5 -17.50 8.93 -4.19
C THR A 5 -17.07 10.35 -4.55
N ARG A 6 -16.11 10.51 -5.46
CA ARG A 6 -15.64 11.82 -5.91
C ARG A 6 -16.66 12.51 -6.82
N ILE A 7 -17.34 11.76 -7.69
CA ILE A 7 -18.43 12.29 -8.53
C ILE A 7 -19.59 12.75 -7.66
N LEU A 8 -19.97 11.99 -6.63
CA LEU A 8 -21.04 12.40 -5.71
C LEU A 8 -20.68 13.63 -4.87
N ASN A 9 -19.45 13.70 -4.37
CA ASN A 9 -19.00 14.87 -3.61
C ASN A 9 -18.91 16.11 -4.52
N VAL A 10 -18.14 16.04 -5.61
CA VAL A 10 -17.89 17.22 -6.47
C VAL A 10 -19.11 17.60 -7.31
N GLY A 11 -19.87 16.62 -7.79
CA GLY A 11 -21.01 16.85 -8.67
C GLY A 11 -22.32 17.16 -7.94
N PHE A 12 -22.52 16.61 -6.74
CA PHE A 12 -23.80 16.69 -6.01
C PHE A 12 -23.67 17.26 -4.59
N TYR A 13 -22.48 17.69 -4.17
CA TYR A 13 -22.18 18.16 -2.81
C TYR A 13 -22.61 17.18 -1.72
N PHE A 14 -22.64 15.87 -2.03
CA PHE A 14 -23.14 14.84 -1.14
C PHE A 14 -22.04 13.87 -0.70
N ASP A 15 -21.61 14.01 0.54
CA ASP A 15 -20.59 13.15 1.15
C ASP A 15 -21.20 11.91 1.84
N TRP A 16 -21.38 10.83 1.08
CA TRP A 16 -21.83 9.53 1.64
C TRP A 16 -20.94 9.00 2.77
N SER A 17 -19.68 9.41 2.82
CA SER A 17 -18.73 8.96 3.84
C SER A 17 -18.88 9.68 5.18
N SER A 18 -19.56 10.84 5.22
CA SER A 18 -19.91 11.55 6.46
C SER A 18 -21.33 11.24 6.94
N THR A 19 -22.18 10.73 6.05
CA THR A 19 -23.60 10.48 6.35
C THR A 19 -23.91 9.02 6.68
N ASN A 20 -23.23 8.06 6.05
CA ASN A 20 -23.52 6.63 6.21
C ASN A 20 -22.32 5.87 6.82
N ILE A 21 -22.51 5.37 8.05
CA ILE A 21 -21.47 4.64 8.80
C ILE A 21 -21.08 3.32 8.13
N ILE A 22 -22.04 2.61 7.54
CA ILE A 22 -21.80 1.33 6.86
C ILE A 22 -20.93 1.57 5.62
N TRP A 23 -21.27 2.62 4.85
CA TRP A 23 -20.49 3.01 3.69
C TRP A 23 -19.06 3.42 4.07
N CYS A 24 -18.89 4.19 5.15
CA CYS A 24 -17.54 4.50 5.59
C CYS A 24 -16.75 3.23 5.96
N LYS A 25 -17.31 2.41 6.86
CA LYS A 25 -16.64 1.21 7.37
C LYS A 25 -16.15 0.31 6.23
N THR A 26 -17.08 -0.02 5.32
CA THR A 26 -16.78 -0.87 4.16
C THR A 26 -15.77 -0.21 3.23
N ARG A 27 -15.94 1.07 2.88
CA ARG A 27 -15.00 1.79 2.02
C ARG A 27 -13.58 1.73 2.58
N THR A 28 -13.40 2.05 3.86
CA THR A 28 -12.06 2.11 4.47
C THR A 28 -11.44 0.71 4.57
N ALA A 29 -12.20 -0.29 5.04
CA ALA A 29 -11.70 -1.66 5.16
C ALA A 29 -11.30 -2.26 3.80
N PHE A 30 -12.16 -2.15 2.78
CA PHE A 30 -11.85 -2.69 1.45
C PHE A 30 -10.73 -1.92 0.74
N SER A 31 -10.67 -0.60 0.90
CA SER A 31 -9.59 0.20 0.30
C SER A 31 -8.26 -0.25 0.89
N GLN A 32 -8.17 -0.33 2.22
CA GLN A 32 -6.96 -0.72 2.92
C GLN A 32 -6.54 -2.17 2.60
N ALA A 33 -7.48 -3.13 2.63
CA ALA A 33 -7.20 -4.50 2.21
C ALA A 33 -6.68 -4.56 0.76
N GLY A 34 -7.32 -3.83 -0.15
CA GLY A 34 -6.93 -3.77 -1.56
C GLY A 34 -5.52 -3.21 -1.76
N TYR A 35 -5.15 -2.17 -1.03
CA TYR A 35 -3.78 -1.65 -1.03
C TYR A 35 -2.79 -2.71 -0.53
N TYR A 36 -3.00 -3.30 0.65
CA TYR A 36 -2.07 -4.28 1.22
C TYR A 36 -1.92 -5.53 0.36
N ILE A 37 -3.02 -6.03 -0.22
CA ILE A 37 -3.00 -7.15 -1.16
C ILE A 37 -2.17 -6.78 -2.39
N SER A 38 -2.39 -5.59 -2.97
CA SER A 38 -1.65 -5.15 -4.17
C SER A 38 -0.15 -5.06 -3.89
N PHE A 39 0.25 -4.41 -2.80
CA PHE A 39 1.65 -4.29 -2.39
C PHE A 39 2.31 -5.64 -2.14
N THR A 40 1.62 -6.53 -1.41
CA THR A 40 2.14 -7.85 -1.10
C THR A 40 2.26 -8.70 -2.37
N CYS A 41 1.30 -8.63 -3.28
CA CYS A 41 1.37 -9.30 -4.58
C CYS A 41 2.53 -8.78 -5.44
N THR A 42 2.82 -7.47 -5.43
CA THR A 42 4.01 -6.92 -6.10
C THR A 42 5.30 -7.44 -5.46
N CYS A 43 5.35 -7.53 -4.13
CA CYS A 43 6.48 -8.13 -3.41
C CYS A 43 6.65 -9.61 -3.79
N LEU A 44 5.58 -10.40 -3.78
CA LEU A 44 5.60 -11.81 -4.19
C LEU A 44 6.03 -11.98 -5.65
N ALA A 45 5.54 -11.12 -6.54
CA ALA A 45 6.00 -11.11 -7.93
C ALA A 45 7.50 -10.82 -8.03
N SER A 46 8.04 -9.91 -7.20
CA SER A 46 9.48 -9.59 -7.21
C SER A 46 10.33 -10.75 -6.72
N ILE A 47 9.84 -11.47 -5.70
CA ILE A 47 10.47 -12.68 -5.19
C ILE A 47 10.43 -13.77 -6.27
N ASP A 48 9.31 -13.95 -6.96
CA ASP A 48 9.16 -14.89 -8.06
C ASP A 48 10.17 -14.62 -9.18
N ARG A 49 10.33 -13.35 -9.59
CA ARG A 49 11.36 -12.95 -10.58
C ARG A 49 12.77 -13.29 -10.10
N PHE A 50 13.07 -13.02 -8.84
CA PHE A 50 14.36 -13.39 -8.25
C PHE A 50 14.57 -14.91 -8.29
N LEU A 51 13.60 -15.71 -7.87
CA LEU A 51 13.69 -17.17 -7.85
C LEU A 51 13.89 -17.78 -9.24
N VAL A 52 13.24 -17.23 -10.27
CA VAL A 52 13.43 -17.65 -11.67
C VAL A 52 14.82 -17.25 -12.18
N SER A 53 15.35 -16.11 -11.75
CA SER A 53 16.70 -15.63 -12.11
C SER A 53 17.82 -16.42 -11.43
N CYS A 54 17.53 -17.23 -10.41
CA CYS A 54 18.56 -18.00 -9.71
C CYS A 54 19.06 -19.19 -10.56
N CYS A 55 20.37 -19.39 -10.56
CA CYS A 55 21.00 -20.52 -11.27
C CYS A 55 20.69 -21.88 -10.63
N GLN A 56 20.37 -21.92 -9.33
CA GLN A 56 20.11 -23.17 -8.61
C GLN A 56 18.68 -23.67 -8.84
N GLU A 57 18.55 -24.94 -9.23
CA GLU A 57 17.24 -25.53 -9.54
C GLU A 57 16.30 -25.62 -8.33
N LYS A 58 16.85 -25.73 -7.11
CA LYS A 58 16.06 -25.77 -5.86
C LYS A 58 15.20 -24.52 -5.70
N TYR A 59 15.77 -23.33 -5.97
CA TYR A 59 15.05 -22.07 -5.87
C TYR A 59 14.06 -21.88 -7.04
N ARG A 60 14.43 -22.29 -8.25
CA ARG A 60 13.54 -22.23 -9.41
C ARG A 60 12.27 -23.09 -9.25
N LYS A 61 12.37 -24.22 -8.53
CA LYS A 61 11.21 -25.08 -8.21
C LYS A 61 10.19 -24.41 -7.29
N LEU A 62 10.54 -23.35 -6.57
CA LEU A 62 9.60 -22.60 -5.74
C LEU A 62 8.70 -21.66 -6.57
N SER A 63 9.14 -21.27 -7.77
CA SER A 63 8.37 -20.47 -8.74
C SER A 63 7.36 -21.32 -9.54
N ARG A 64 6.72 -22.30 -8.89
CA ARG A 64 5.66 -23.10 -9.52
C ARG A 64 4.33 -22.35 -9.46
N LEU A 65 3.55 -22.45 -10.54
CA LEU A 65 2.23 -21.81 -10.63
C LEU A 65 1.31 -22.19 -9.45
N SER A 66 1.30 -23.45 -9.03
CA SER A 66 0.50 -23.91 -7.89
C SER A 66 0.89 -23.20 -6.59
N ILE A 67 2.18 -22.98 -6.34
CA ILE A 67 2.68 -22.28 -5.14
C ILE A 67 2.29 -20.81 -5.21
N ALA A 68 2.42 -20.18 -6.39
CA ALA A 68 2.02 -18.79 -6.59
C ALA A 68 0.52 -18.57 -6.33
N ILE A 69 -0.34 -19.46 -6.83
CA ILE A 69 -1.79 -19.39 -6.60
C ILE A 69 -2.10 -19.50 -5.09
N TRP A 70 -1.52 -20.48 -4.39
CA TRP A 70 -1.71 -20.63 -2.95
C TRP A 70 -1.21 -19.41 -2.17
N ALA A 71 -0.05 -18.84 -2.54
CA ALA A 71 0.48 -17.64 -1.90
C ALA A 71 -0.45 -16.43 -2.07
N VAL A 72 -1.04 -16.24 -3.26
CA VAL A 72 -2.00 -15.16 -3.52
C VAL A 72 -3.29 -15.36 -2.72
N ILE A 73 -3.84 -16.58 -2.71
CA ILE A 73 -5.07 -16.88 -1.92
C ILE A 73 -4.84 -16.62 -0.44
N LEU A 74 -3.73 -17.12 0.12
CA LEU A 74 -3.38 -16.88 1.53
C LEU A 74 -3.20 -15.40 1.84
N THR A 75 -2.57 -14.65 0.93
CA THR A 75 -2.40 -13.19 1.05
C THR A 75 -3.75 -12.47 1.11
N ILE A 76 -4.68 -12.83 0.23
CA ILE A 76 -6.02 -12.22 0.20
C ILE A 76 -6.76 -12.51 1.52
N ILE A 77 -6.79 -13.78 1.96
CA ILE A 77 -7.47 -14.17 3.20
C ILE A 77 -6.85 -13.47 4.41
N PHE A 78 -5.52 -13.42 4.48
CA PHE A 78 -4.80 -12.78 5.58
C PHE A 78 -5.14 -11.29 5.69
N TRP A 79 -5.04 -10.52 4.59
CA TRP A 79 -5.31 -9.08 4.63
C TRP A 79 -6.78 -8.75 4.81
N LEU A 80 -7.71 -9.53 4.23
CA LEU A 80 -9.14 -9.36 4.51
C LEU A 80 -9.45 -9.59 5.99
N SER A 81 -8.85 -10.60 6.60
CA SER A 81 -9.02 -10.87 8.04
C SER A 81 -8.47 -9.73 8.90
N LEU A 82 -7.31 -9.19 8.53
CA LEU A 82 -6.68 -8.08 9.24
C LEU A 82 -7.44 -6.74 9.07
N SER A 83 -8.28 -6.63 8.03
CA SER A 83 -9.13 -5.46 7.82
C SER A 83 -10.47 -5.53 8.57
N ILE A 84 -10.84 -6.67 9.17
CA ILE A 84 -12.07 -6.81 9.97
C ILE A 84 -12.14 -5.81 11.14
N PRO A 85 -11.07 -5.59 11.94
CA PRO A 85 -11.09 -4.60 13.02
C PRO A 85 -11.49 -3.19 12.55
N HIS A 86 -11.14 -2.79 11.32
CA HIS A 86 -11.57 -1.51 10.77
C HIS A 86 -13.09 -1.44 10.57
N LEU A 87 -13.77 -2.54 10.26
CA LEU A 87 -15.24 -2.60 10.20
C LEU A 87 -15.89 -2.42 11.59
N VAL A 88 -15.19 -2.81 12.66
CA VAL A 88 -15.71 -2.72 14.03
C VAL A 88 -15.48 -1.32 14.60
N TYR A 89 -14.23 -0.85 14.60
CA TYR A 89 -13.77 0.31 15.36
C TYR A 89 -13.91 1.68 14.67
N LEU A 90 -14.24 1.73 13.37
CA LEU A 90 -14.49 3.01 12.68
C LEU A 90 -15.84 3.60 13.07
N GLU A 91 -15.86 4.88 13.41
CA GLU A 91 -17.09 5.60 13.72
C GLU A 91 -17.13 6.97 13.01
N LEU A 92 -18.33 7.53 12.87
CA LEU A 92 -18.53 8.89 12.40
C LEU A 92 -18.37 9.83 13.59
N LEU A 93 -17.28 10.60 13.60
CA LEU A 93 -16.93 11.52 14.68
C LEU A 93 -16.74 12.93 14.12
N PRO A 94 -17.22 13.97 14.82
CA PRO A 94 -16.92 15.34 14.44
C PRO A 94 -15.41 15.59 14.60
N SER A 95 -14.78 16.14 13.57
CA SER A 95 -13.36 16.48 13.61
C SER A 95 -13.13 17.63 14.60
N PRO A 96 -12.17 17.50 15.53
CA PRO A 96 -11.91 18.53 16.54
C PRO A 96 -11.44 19.85 15.95
N SER A 97 -10.91 19.86 14.72
CA SER A 97 -10.39 21.07 14.07
C SER A 97 -11.40 21.81 13.19
N THR A 98 -12.44 21.14 12.68
CA THR A 98 -13.36 21.70 11.69
C THR A 98 -14.84 21.52 12.02
N GLY A 99 -15.16 20.71 13.04
CA GLY A 99 -16.55 20.34 13.38
C GLY A 99 -17.24 19.44 12.33
N LEU A 100 -16.57 19.15 11.21
CA LEU A 100 -17.10 18.30 10.14
C LEU A 100 -17.10 16.84 10.57
N ILE A 101 -18.21 16.14 10.32
CA ILE A 101 -18.33 14.71 10.59
C ILE A 101 -17.42 13.97 9.61
N SER A 102 -16.45 13.27 10.16
CA SER A 102 -15.50 12.47 9.40
C SER A 102 -15.45 11.07 9.98
N CYS A 103 -15.09 10.11 9.14
CA CYS A 103 -14.97 8.75 9.59
C CYS A 103 -13.58 8.49 10.15
N SER A 104 -13.49 8.24 11.44
CA SER A 104 -12.21 8.14 12.14
C SER A 104 -12.21 7.06 13.22
N LEU A 105 -11.00 6.67 13.63
CA LEU A 105 -10.76 5.75 14.74
C LEU A 105 -10.71 6.46 16.10
N GLY A 106 -11.17 7.72 16.17
CA GLY A 106 -10.92 8.64 17.29
C GLY A 106 -11.51 8.25 18.66
N ARG A 107 -12.39 7.24 18.71
CA ARG A 107 -12.98 6.75 19.96
C ARG A 107 -12.10 5.72 20.70
N TYR A 108 -11.26 5.00 19.97
CA TYR A 108 -10.47 3.89 20.50
C TYR A 108 -8.98 4.19 20.36
N ASP A 109 -8.41 4.88 21.35
CA ASP A 109 -7.02 5.36 21.30
C ASP A 109 -6.00 4.24 21.07
N THR A 110 -6.18 3.07 21.70
CA THR A 110 -5.25 1.94 21.55
C THR A 110 -5.17 1.43 20.12
N PHE A 111 -6.32 1.22 19.47
CA PHE A 111 -6.36 0.73 18.08
C PHE A 111 -5.95 1.83 17.09
N SER A 112 -6.35 3.08 17.35
CA SER A 112 -5.93 4.26 16.58
C SER A 112 -4.40 4.40 16.58
N ASN A 113 -3.76 4.29 17.75
CA ASN A 113 -2.31 4.37 17.89
C ASN A 113 -1.60 3.18 17.23
N TYR A 114 -2.14 1.96 17.34
CA TYR A 114 -1.61 0.80 16.63
C TYR A 114 -1.65 1.00 15.10
N VAL A 115 -2.76 1.50 14.57
CA VAL A 115 -2.88 1.74 13.12
C VAL A 115 -1.90 2.80 12.65
N LYS A 116 -1.82 3.93 13.38
CA LYS A 116 -0.95 5.06 13.04
C LYS A 116 0.53 4.70 13.16
N TYR A 117 0.99 4.30 14.34
CA TYR A 117 2.42 4.17 14.60
C TYR A 117 3.03 2.83 14.18
N PHE A 118 2.22 1.81 13.93
CA PHE A 118 2.71 0.48 13.59
C PHE A 118 2.19 0.00 12.24
N SER A 119 0.87 -0.20 12.11
CA SER A 119 0.29 -0.82 10.90
C SER A 119 0.64 -0.05 9.64
N PHE A 120 0.44 1.26 9.63
CA PHE A 120 0.69 2.10 8.47
C PHE A 120 2.18 2.15 8.08
N PRO A 121 3.13 2.61 8.91
CA PRO A 121 4.52 2.75 8.50
C PRO A 121 5.20 1.41 8.20
N VAL A 122 4.83 0.34 8.91
CA VAL A 122 5.43 -0.99 8.70
C VAL A 122 4.88 -1.64 7.44
N TYR A 123 3.57 -1.74 7.28
CA TYR A 123 2.96 -2.48 6.17
C TYR A 123 2.89 -1.68 4.87
N TYR A 124 2.67 -0.35 4.91
CA TYR A 124 2.72 0.49 3.70
C TYR A 124 4.13 0.90 3.30
N GLY A 125 5.01 1.15 4.28
CA GLY A 125 6.32 1.74 4.04
C GLY A 125 7.44 0.73 4.05
N LEU A 126 7.89 0.37 5.25
CA LEU A 126 9.17 -0.29 5.47
C LEU A 126 9.24 -1.69 4.86
N LEU A 127 8.27 -2.56 5.17
CA LEU A 127 8.30 -3.96 4.76
C LEU A 127 8.30 -4.14 3.23
N PRO A 128 7.36 -3.55 2.46
CA PRO A 128 7.38 -3.70 1.01
C PRO A 128 8.63 -3.04 0.39
N SER A 129 9.07 -1.89 0.90
CA SER A 129 10.24 -1.19 0.36
C SER A 129 11.53 -2.00 0.53
N ILE A 130 11.73 -2.61 1.69
CA ILE A 130 12.90 -3.46 1.96
C ILE A 130 12.87 -4.70 1.06
N ILE A 131 11.72 -5.38 0.98
CA ILE A 131 11.58 -6.58 0.15
C ILE A 131 11.86 -6.25 -1.32
N LEU A 132 11.20 -5.23 -1.88
CA LEU A 132 11.36 -4.83 -3.29
C LEU A 132 12.80 -4.39 -3.61
N THR A 133 13.46 -3.70 -2.68
CA THR A 133 14.85 -3.27 -2.87
C THR A 133 15.79 -4.47 -2.89
N ILE A 134 15.68 -5.39 -1.92
CA ILE A 134 16.52 -6.58 -1.84
C ILE A 134 16.29 -7.48 -3.07
N THR A 135 15.04 -7.82 -3.38
CA THR A 135 14.72 -8.70 -4.50
C THR A 135 15.05 -8.05 -5.84
N GLY A 136 14.85 -6.74 -5.98
CA GLY A 136 15.24 -5.96 -7.15
C GLY A 136 16.75 -6.00 -7.41
N LEU A 137 17.56 -5.72 -6.38
CA LEU A 137 19.02 -5.76 -6.47
C LEU A 137 19.55 -7.16 -6.79
N LEU A 138 18.99 -8.19 -6.14
CA LEU A 138 19.36 -9.58 -6.40
C LEU A 138 18.98 -10.01 -7.82
N THR A 139 17.80 -9.63 -8.29
CA THR A 139 17.34 -9.91 -9.66
C THR A 139 18.25 -9.22 -10.68
N TYR A 140 18.60 -7.95 -10.47
CA TYR A 140 19.51 -7.20 -11.33
C TYR A 140 20.90 -7.85 -11.43
N ARG A 141 21.45 -8.30 -10.29
CA ARG A 141 22.73 -9.03 -10.27
C ARG A 141 22.66 -10.34 -11.03
N ASN A 142 21.55 -11.06 -10.93
CA ASN A 142 21.36 -12.35 -11.59
C ASN A 142 21.05 -12.23 -13.08
N THR A 143 20.36 -11.16 -13.51
CA THR A 143 20.02 -10.94 -14.92
C THR A 143 21.25 -10.76 -15.80
N ASN A 144 22.32 -10.17 -15.28
CA ASN A 144 23.60 -10.04 -16.00
C ASN A 144 24.27 -11.41 -16.23
N LYS A 145 24.00 -12.41 -15.38
CA LYS A 145 24.52 -13.78 -15.53
C LYS A 145 23.61 -14.67 -16.40
N LEU A 146 22.31 -14.38 -16.43
CA LEU A 146 21.33 -15.17 -17.18
C LEU A 146 21.32 -14.91 -18.70
N GLN A 147 21.90 -13.80 -19.17
CA GLN A 147 21.96 -13.44 -20.59
C GLN A 147 22.64 -14.50 -21.47
N ILE A 148 23.46 -15.38 -20.88
CA ILE A 148 24.28 -16.35 -21.62
C ILE A 148 23.56 -17.69 -21.86
N ILE A 149 22.53 -18.07 -21.08
CA ILE A 149 22.13 -19.49 -20.97
C ILE A 149 20.82 -19.91 -21.68
N ARG A 150 19.91 -19.05 -22.18
CA ARG A 150 18.78 -19.63 -22.97
C ARG A 150 17.97 -18.67 -23.85
N GLN A 151 17.75 -19.10 -25.09
CA GLN A 151 16.81 -18.58 -26.10
C GLN A 151 15.31 -18.71 -25.73
N ARG A 152 14.97 -19.34 -24.60
CA ARG A 152 13.59 -19.40 -24.10
C ARG A 152 13.32 -18.14 -23.28
N GLN A 153 12.37 -17.32 -23.75
CA GLN A 153 11.57 -16.34 -22.99
C GLN A 153 11.93 -14.85 -23.14
N ILE A 154 11.75 -14.31 -24.35
CA ILE A 154 11.51 -12.87 -24.56
C ILE A 154 10.47 -12.34 -23.57
N PHE A 155 9.39 -13.10 -23.33
CA PHE A 155 8.35 -12.78 -22.36
C PHE A 155 8.88 -12.64 -20.92
N GLN A 156 9.71 -13.58 -20.43
CA GLN A 156 10.24 -13.46 -19.06
C GLN A 156 11.25 -12.32 -18.93
N LYS A 157 12.02 -12.03 -19.99
CA LYS A 157 12.90 -10.87 -20.05
C LYS A 157 12.09 -9.57 -19.98
N GLN A 158 11.00 -9.48 -20.73
CA GLN A 158 10.07 -8.34 -20.70
C GLN A 158 9.46 -8.15 -19.31
N LEU A 159 8.93 -9.22 -18.68
CA LEU A 159 8.36 -9.14 -17.33
C LEU A 159 9.40 -8.74 -16.28
N THR A 160 10.63 -9.24 -16.39
CA THR A 160 11.72 -8.87 -15.47
C THR A 160 12.11 -7.41 -15.66
N SER A 161 12.21 -6.93 -16.91
CA SER A 161 12.49 -5.52 -17.20
C SER A 161 11.38 -4.61 -16.70
N MET A 162 10.11 -4.99 -16.88
CA MET A 162 8.96 -4.23 -16.38
C MET A 162 9.04 -4.08 -14.86
N MET A 163 9.31 -5.18 -14.15
CA MET A 163 9.42 -5.19 -12.68
C MET A 163 10.58 -4.31 -12.17
N LEU A 164 11.75 -4.36 -12.83
CA LEU A 164 12.90 -3.52 -12.47
C LEU A 164 12.64 -2.03 -12.65
N ILE A 165 11.78 -1.64 -13.60
CA ILE A 165 11.33 -0.25 -13.78
C ILE A 165 10.23 0.10 -12.78
N GLN A 166 9.35 -0.83 -12.46
CA GLN A 166 8.23 -0.61 -11.55
C GLN A 166 8.69 -0.41 -10.10
N ILE A 167 9.72 -1.12 -9.64
CA ILE A 167 10.25 -1.00 -8.26
C ILE A 167 10.64 0.45 -7.89
N PRO A 168 11.50 1.17 -8.64
CA PRO A 168 11.87 2.53 -8.29
C PRO A 168 10.70 3.49 -8.36
N ILE A 169 9.76 3.30 -9.30
CA ILE A 169 8.53 4.12 -9.38
C ILE A 169 7.72 3.94 -8.10
N ILE A 170 7.51 2.70 -7.67
CA ILE A 170 6.79 2.41 -6.42
C ILE A 170 7.49 3.08 -5.24
N LEU A 171 8.81 2.94 -5.11
CA LEU A 171 9.57 3.55 -4.00
C LEU A 171 9.47 5.08 -3.99
N VAL A 172 9.60 5.73 -5.15
CA VAL A 172 9.49 7.19 -5.28
C VAL A 172 8.07 7.67 -4.98
N SER A 173 7.05 6.86 -5.24
CA SER A 173 5.66 7.21 -4.89
C SER A 173 5.31 6.93 -3.43
N THR A 174 5.74 5.79 -2.87
CA THR A 174 5.30 5.35 -1.54
C THR A 174 6.07 6.03 -0.42
N VAL A 175 7.38 6.23 -0.57
CA VAL A 175 8.20 6.76 0.50
C VAL A 175 7.77 8.20 0.87
N PRO A 176 7.60 9.14 -0.08
CA PRO A 176 7.11 10.47 0.24
C PRO A 176 5.70 10.45 0.85
N TYR A 177 4.82 9.57 0.37
CA TYR A 177 3.47 9.41 0.90
C TYR A 177 3.44 8.97 2.35
N VAL A 178 4.22 7.95 2.69
CA VAL A 178 4.30 7.46 4.07
C VAL A 178 4.90 8.52 4.98
N ILE A 179 6.01 9.16 4.57
CA ILE A 179 6.67 10.22 5.35
C ILE A 179 5.72 11.39 5.60
N PHE A 180 5.04 11.88 4.56
CA PHE A 180 4.12 13.01 4.67
C PHE A 180 2.91 12.69 5.55
N THR A 181 2.35 11.49 5.43
CA THR A 181 1.20 11.06 6.22
C THR A 181 1.57 10.95 7.69
N GLU A 182 2.71 10.31 8.01
CA GLU A 182 3.20 10.22 9.39
C GLU A 182 3.54 11.59 9.99
N TYR A 183 4.22 12.46 9.23
CA TYR A 183 4.49 13.83 9.64
C TYR A 183 3.19 14.59 9.95
N SER A 184 2.18 14.47 9.09
CA SER A 184 0.88 15.14 9.26
C SER A 184 0.13 14.61 10.47
N LEU A 185 0.17 13.30 10.72
CA LEU A 185 -0.47 12.66 11.88
C LEU A 185 0.22 13.02 13.20
N SER A 186 1.56 13.02 13.22
CA SER A 186 2.35 13.34 14.41
C SER A 186 2.21 14.81 14.81
N THR A 187 2.14 15.71 13.83
CA THR A 187 2.01 17.16 14.05
C THR A 187 0.57 17.64 14.19
N ALA A 188 -0.41 16.74 14.20
CA ALA A 188 -1.84 17.08 14.22
C ALA A 188 -2.27 17.84 15.49
N SER A 189 -1.61 17.59 16.63
CA SER A 189 -1.87 18.27 17.91
C SER A 189 -1.06 19.55 18.10
N MET A 190 -0.17 19.91 17.16
CA MET A 190 0.69 21.08 17.25
C MET A 190 0.05 22.30 16.57
N THR A 191 0.26 23.49 17.14
CA THR A 191 -0.16 24.75 16.50
C THR A 191 0.73 25.05 15.30
N LYS A 192 0.19 24.89 14.09
CA LYS A 192 0.90 25.14 12.83
C LYS A 192 0.76 26.59 12.38
N SER A 193 1.86 27.18 11.92
CA SER A 193 1.87 28.50 11.28
C SER A 193 1.11 28.51 9.93
N ALA A 194 0.68 29.69 9.46
CA ALA A 194 0.00 29.82 8.17
C ALA A 194 0.84 29.29 6.99
N ASN A 195 2.15 29.55 7.02
CA ASN A 195 3.10 29.08 6.00
C ASN A 195 3.22 27.54 6.00
N GLN A 196 3.26 26.92 7.18
CA GLN A 196 3.31 25.45 7.29
C GLN A 196 2.04 24.80 6.73
N LYS A 197 0.86 25.35 7.02
CA LYS A 197 -0.41 24.86 6.46
C LYS A 197 -0.44 24.96 4.93
N ALA A 198 0.08 26.05 4.37
CA ALA A 198 0.16 26.23 2.92
C ALA A 198 1.11 25.20 2.27
N ILE A 199 2.28 24.95 2.87
CA ILE A 199 3.23 23.94 2.37
C ILE A 199 2.63 22.53 2.44
N GLU A 200 2.02 22.16 3.56
CA GLU A 200 1.36 20.86 3.71
C GLU A 200 0.24 20.66 2.71
N LEU A 201 -0.54 21.71 2.41
CA LEU A 201 -1.60 21.64 1.42
C LEU A 201 -1.07 21.44 0.00
N VAL A 202 0.06 22.07 -0.35
CA VAL A 202 0.73 21.83 -1.64
C VAL A 202 1.25 20.40 -1.72
N ILE A 203 1.94 19.92 -0.70
CA ILE A 203 2.50 18.55 -0.67
C ILE A 203 1.38 17.51 -0.73
N SER A 204 0.28 17.71 0.00
CA SER A 204 -0.90 16.83 -0.04
C SER A 204 -1.58 16.74 -1.41
N ASN A 205 -1.35 17.68 -2.32
CA ASN A 205 -1.89 17.65 -3.67
C ASN A 205 -0.93 17.03 -4.70
N ILE A 206 0.37 16.96 -4.37
CA ILE A 206 1.43 16.42 -5.24
C ILE A 206 1.62 14.92 -5.00
N VAL A 207 1.48 14.50 -3.74
CA VAL A 207 1.65 13.12 -3.28
C VAL A 207 0.32 12.38 -3.31
#